data_AF-A0A2A3HAI4-F1
#
_entry.id   AF-A0A2A3HAI4-F1
#
_cell.length_a   1.000
_cell.length_b   1.000
_cell.length_c   1.000
_cell.angle_alpha   90.00
_cell.angle_beta   90.00
_cell.angle_gamma   90.00
#
_symmetry.space_group_name_H-M   'P 1'
#
loop_
_entity.id
_entity.type
_entity.pdbx_description
1 polymer ?
#
loop_
_entity_poly.entity_id
_entity_poly.type
_entity_poly.pdbx_seq_one_letter_code
_entity_poly.pdbx_strand_id
1 'polypeptide(L)'
;MPVARLRHRTAAASTRSPSNQDARARMLPTALWPAWALRLTPWHASGKPVARRADELLAVACLLAGNTTSIRAAALLTGTTVSSHNVSSLLAELTRRPDCTDVLHALILLADHLDQHGSPIDYARRRALFTTRSSFIAPLDWRDLQRRLRSNHLPDAAHAQRWIFHTLTGSPPRLAHPAIASATPSQRGQYLRFRWRILPAEVDLLLHTARTILDEHGIDEPVQWIPHLDDATVRALRLPGPDPNSISAAELHRAVPGGDFSIARLAHVLNTTTAHAIYLLSQHLVDWSPPRFRHIHYIATRIAQWRTWYEDDHYSLQDIADLEDTSLATVRLALLKYGFPLRTAVPRPGRPSRRGRRRADC
;
A
#
# COMPACT_ATOMS: atom_id res chain seq x y z
N MET A 1 -4.34 31.66 17.57
CA MET A 1 -3.29 30.63 17.72
C MET A 1 -3.81 29.27 17.24
N PRO A 2 -3.40 28.78 16.06
CA PRO A 2 -3.87 27.52 15.47
C PRO A 2 -3.72 26.29 16.37
N VAL A 3 -2.55 26.17 17.01
CA VAL A 3 -2.24 25.08 17.96
C VAL A 3 -3.23 25.07 19.13
N ALA A 4 -3.59 26.24 19.65
CA ALA A 4 -4.54 26.33 20.77
C ALA A 4 -5.91 25.73 20.41
N ARG A 5 -6.36 25.86 19.15
CA ARG A 5 -7.62 25.25 18.71
C ARG A 5 -7.60 23.72 18.78
N LEU A 6 -6.46 23.09 18.46
CA LEU A 6 -6.28 21.63 18.62
C LEU A 6 -6.20 21.24 20.09
N ARG A 7 -5.38 21.95 20.87
CA ARG A 7 -5.17 21.64 22.29
C ARG A 7 -6.45 21.76 23.11
N HIS A 8 -7.21 22.83 22.86
CA HIS A 8 -8.48 23.09 23.54
C HIS A 8 -9.68 22.54 22.77
N ARG A 9 -9.43 21.79 21.70
CA ARG A 9 -10.45 21.09 20.90
C ARG A 9 -11.56 22.00 20.37
N THR A 10 -11.31 23.30 20.16
CA THR A 10 -12.37 24.27 19.82
C THR A 10 -12.98 24.08 18.43
N ALA A 11 -12.40 23.20 17.59
CA ALA A 11 -12.98 22.81 16.32
C ALA A 11 -14.01 21.67 16.43
N ALA A 12 -14.07 20.99 17.58
CA ALA A 12 -15.12 20.04 17.93
C ALA A 12 -15.95 20.65 19.06
N ALA A 13 -17.27 20.46 19.08
CA ALA A 13 -18.11 20.86 20.22
C ALA A 13 -17.94 19.88 21.42
N SER A 14 -16.68 19.58 21.79
CA SER A 14 -16.32 18.51 22.73
C SER A 14 -15.18 18.94 23.64
N THR A 15 -15.52 19.22 24.90
CA THR A 15 -14.58 19.43 26.00
C THR A 15 -14.33 18.10 26.70
N ARG A 16 -13.32 17.36 26.26
CA ARG A 16 -12.84 16.14 26.95
C ARG A 16 -11.56 16.44 27.72
N SER A 17 -11.34 15.70 28.80
CA SER A 17 -10.09 15.74 29.55
C SER A 17 -8.89 15.40 28.67
N PRO A 18 -7.69 15.95 28.93
CA PRO A 18 -6.50 15.61 28.18
C PRO A 18 -6.22 14.11 28.24
N SER A 19 -5.98 13.49 27.08
CA SER A 19 -5.64 12.08 27.02
C SER A 19 -4.16 11.86 27.31
N ASN A 20 -3.78 10.61 27.63
CA ASN A 20 -2.39 10.24 27.85
C ASN A 20 -1.60 10.31 26.54
N GLN A 21 -0.73 11.32 26.40
CA GLN A 21 0.08 11.56 25.20
C GLN A 21 0.95 10.36 24.84
N ASP A 22 1.50 9.66 25.84
CA ASP A 22 2.43 8.56 25.60
C ASP A 22 1.69 7.32 25.11
N ALA A 23 0.46 7.10 25.60
CA ALA A 23 -0.42 6.06 25.08
C ALA A 23 -0.78 6.32 23.62
N ARG A 24 -1.21 7.56 23.28
CA ARG A 24 -1.56 7.91 21.89
C ARG A 24 -0.36 7.89 20.95
N ALA A 25 0.81 8.32 21.41
CA ALA A 25 2.03 8.31 20.60
C ALA A 25 2.48 6.90 20.17
N ARG A 26 2.18 5.87 20.97
CA ARG A 26 2.39 4.45 20.60
C ARG A 26 1.50 4.03 19.45
N MET A 27 0.28 4.56 19.39
CA MET A 27 -0.72 4.22 18.37
C MET A 27 -0.54 4.98 17.05
N LEU A 28 0.27 6.04 17.06
CA LEU A 28 0.48 6.88 15.88
C LEU A 28 1.73 6.47 15.08
N PRO A 29 1.62 6.32 13.75
CA PRO A 29 2.79 6.22 12.89
C PRO A 29 3.54 7.56 12.84
N THR A 30 4.80 7.53 12.40
CA THR A 30 5.60 8.76 12.23
C THR A 30 5.07 9.65 11.10
N ALA A 31 4.61 9.03 10.01
CA ALA A 31 3.85 9.67 8.95
C ALA A 31 2.39 9.18 9.02
N LEU A 32 1.42 10.09 9.05
CA LEU A 32 0.00 9.73 9.17
C LEU A 32 -0.43 8.76 8.06
N TRP A 33 -1.40 7.89 8.34
CA TRP A 33 -1.89 6.89 7.39
C TRP A 33 -2.19 7.51 6.02
N PRO A 34 -1.77 6.88 4.90
CA PRO A 34 -1.83 7.49 3.58
C PRO A 34 -3.20 8.03 3.18
N ALA A 35 -4.30 7.33 3.51
CA ALA A 35 -5.64 7.78 3.17
C ALA A 35 -6.05 9.03 3.97
N TRP A 36 -5.68 9.10 5.25
CA TRP A 36 -5.93 10.28 6.09
C TRP A 36 -5.01 11.44 5.73
N ALA A 37 -3.73 11.18 5.48
CA ALA A 37 -2.79 12.19 5.00
C ALA A 37 -3.27 12.80 3.67
N LEU A 38 -3.78 11.98 2.74
CA LEU A 38 -4.30 12.46 1.46
C LEU A 38 -5.49 13.41 1.65
N ARG A 39 -6.48 13.01 2.44
CA ARG A 39 -7.70 13.80 2.76
C ARG A 39 -7.37 15.12 3.45
N LEU A 40 -6.46 15.10 4.42
CA LEU A 40 -6.19 16.23 5.31
C LEU A 40 -5.14 17.21 4.77
N THR A 41 -4.31 16.78 3.82
CA THR A 41 -3.25 17.64 3.28
C THR A 41 -3.86 18.77 2.44
N PRO A 42 -3.52 20.03 2.74
CA PRO A 42 -3.86 21.14 1.86
C PRO A 42 -3.06 21.08 0.56
N TRP A 43 -3.74 21.34 -0.57
CA TRP A 43 -3.14 21.41 -1.89
C TRP A 43 -3.19 22.85 -2.44
N HIS A 44 -2.16 23.23 -3.18
CA HIS A 44 -2.19 24.41 -4.05
C HIS A 44 -2.96 24.10 -5.34
N ALA A 45 -3.40 25.14 -6.05
CA ALA A 45 -4.00 25.00 -7.39
C ALA A 45 -3.08 24.27 -8.39
N SER A 46 -1.76 24.28 -8.16
CA SER A 46 -0.78 23.53 -8.94
C SER A 46 -0.78 22.00 -8.66
N GLY A 47 -1.62 21.51 -7.75
CA GLY A 47 -1.69 20.10 -7.37
C GLY A 47 -0.54 19.63 -6.46
N LYS A 48 0.26 20.56 -5.93
CA LYS A 48 1.33 20.28 -4.96
C LYS A 48 0.84 20.47 -3.53
N PRO A 49 1.30 19.67 -2.55
CA PRO A 49 0.94 19.86 -1.16
C PRO A 49 1.56 21.17 -0.64
N VAL A 50 0.84 21.87 0.23
CA VAL A 50 1.31 23.18 0.75
C VAL A 50 2.52 23.04 1.67
N ALA A 51 2.66 21.89 2.33
CA ALA A 51 3.83 21.56 3.12
C ALA A 51 4.51 20.29 2.60
N ARG A 52 5.85 20.31 2.56
CA ARG A 52 6.63 19.07 2.43
C ARG A 52 6.45 18.24 3.70
N ARG A 53 6.39 16.92 3.57
CA ARG A 53 6.20 15.99 4.71
C ARG A 53 4.89 16.26 5.47
N ALA A 54 3.83 16.63 4.74
CA ALA A 54 2.53 16.95 5.34
C ALA A 54 1.98 15.80 6.18
N ASP A 55 2.16 14.57 5.74
CA ASP A 55 1.84 13.33 6.47
C ASP A 55 2.46 13.28 7.88
N GLU A 56 3.73 13.65 8.03
CA GLU A 56 4.40 13.69 9.35
C GLU A 56 3.96 14.88 10.20
N LEU A 57 3.76 16.03 9.58
CA LEU A 57 3.26 17.22 10.27
C LEU A 57 1.84 16.99 10.80
N LEU A 58 1.00 16.29 10.03
CA LEU A 58 -0.36 15.90 10.42
C LEU A 58 -0.36 14.84 11.54
N ALA A 59 0.59 13.91 11.55
CA ALA A 59 0.75 12.97 12.66
C ALA A 59 1.07 13.71 13.98
N VAL A 60 1.95 14.71 13.94
CA VAL A 60 2.23 15.58 15.09
C VAL A 60 0.98 16.38 15.49
N ALA A 61 0.25 16.95 14.51
CA ALA A 61 -0.98 17.69 14.80
C ALA A 61 -2.07 16.82 15.44
N CYS A 62 -2.20 15.55 15.03
CA CYS A 62 -3.09 14.58 15.65
C CYS A 62 -2.71 14.31 17.12
N LEU A 63 -1.41 14.16 17.41
CA LEU A 63 -0.95 13.99 18.80
C LEU A 63 -1.24 15.22 19.69
N LEU A 64 -1.16 16.43 19.14
CA LEU A 64 -1.43 17.67 19.86
C LEU A 64 -2.92 17.88 20.21
N ALA A 65 -3.85 17.16 19.56
CA ALA A 65 -5.28 17.31 19.79
C ALA A 65 -5.65 16.95 21.24
N GLY A 66 -6.25 17.89 21.98
CA GLY A 66 -6.58 17.67 23.39
C GLY A 66 -5.37 17.48 24.30
N ASN A 67 -4.15 17.89 23.90
CA ASN A 67 -2.95 17.73 24.73
C ASN A 67 -2.17 19.04 24.90
N THR A 68 -1.49 19.20 26.04
CA THR A 68 -0.64 20.36 26.34
C THR A 68 0.82 20.17 25.91
N THR A 69 1.17 19.00 25.36
CA THR A 69 2.51 18.67 24.85
C THR A 69 3.08 19.79 23.96
N SER A 70 4.36 20.13 24.18
CA SER A 70 5.07 21.02 23.26
C SER A 70 5.22 20.36 21.87
N ILE A 71 5.27 21.16 20.81
CA ILE A 71 5.44 20.63 19.44
C ILE A 71 6.73 19.80 19.33
N ARG A 72 7.80 20.24 20.00
CA ARG A 72 9.09 19.52 20.03
C ARG A 72 8.94 18.15 20.70
N ALA A 73 8.28 18.08 21.86
CA ALA A 73 8.04 16.81 22.53
C ALA A 73 7.12 15.89 21.70
N ALA A 74 6.08 16.44 21.07
CA ALA A 74 5.19 15.69 20.20
C ALA A 74 5.94 15.11 18.97
N ALA A 75 6.84 15.88 18.35
CA ALA A 75 7.68 15.41 17.24
C ALA A 75 8.63 14.26 17.67
N LEU A 76 9.19 14.34 18.88
CA LEU A 76 10.02 13.27 19.42
C LEU A 76 9.20 12.00 19.69
N LEU A 77 8.02 12.14 20.29
CA LEU A 77 7.14 11.02 20.61
C LEU A 77 6.64 10.28 19.36
N THR A 78 6.33 10.99 18.27
CA THR A 78 5.96 10.36 16.99
C THR A 78 7.16 9.85 16.20
N GLY A 79 8.39 10.09 16.65
CA GLY A 79 9.61 9.63 15.99
C GLY A 79 9.95 10.38 14.69
N THR A 80 9.41 11.58 14.50
CA THR A 80 9.70 12.40 13.32
C THR A 80 10.86 13.38 13.56
N THR A 81 11.40 13.91 12.47
CA THR A 81 12.46 14.93 12.46
C THR A 81 11.97 16.26 11.88
N VAL A 82 10.66 16.50 11.81
CA VAL A 82 10.13 17.81 11.41
C VAL A 82 10.39 18.83 12.51
N SER A 83 10.73 20.07 12.13
CA SER A 83 10.94 21.13 13.12
C SER A 83 9.61 21.64 13.67
N SER A 84 9.63 22.20 14.88
CA SER A 84 8.46 22.87 15.44
C SER A 84 7.98 24.04 14.58
N HIS A 85 8.91 24.71 13.88
CA HIS A 85 8.57 25.76 12.92
C HIS A 85 7.74 25.23 11.76
N ASN A 86 8.09 24.07 11.17
CA ASN A 86 7.32 23.48 10.07
C ASN A 86 5.89 23.13 10.49
N VAL A 87 5.71 22.59 11.71
CA VAL A 87 4.38 22.27 12.25
C VAL A 87 3.57 23.54 12.47
N SER A 88 4.14 24.55 13.12
CA SER A 88 3.48 25.84 13.32
C SER A 88 3.10 26.51 12.00
N SER A 89 3.98 26.47 11.00
CA SER A 89 3.73 27.03 9.67
C SER A 89 2.61 26.31 8.93
N LEU A 90 2.53 24.97 8.99
CA LEU A 90 1.40 24.22 8.43
C LEU A 90 0.09 24.61 9.13
N LEU A 91 0.07 24.66 10.46
CA LEU A 91 -1.14 25.01 11.20
C LEU A 91 -1.58 26.46 10.96
N ALA A 92 -0.63 27.39 10.80
CA ALA A 92 -0.91 28.78 10.45
C ALA A 92 -1.43 28.93 9.01
N GLU A 93 -0.93 28.14 8.08
CA GLU A 93 -1.46 28.05 6.73
C GLU A 93 -2.89 27.48 6.72
N LEU A 94 -3.14 26.40 7.46
CA LEU A 94 -4.48 25.84 7.62
C LEU A 94 -5.47 26.91 8.08
N THR A 95 -5.12 27.75 9.06
CA THR A 95 -6.02 28.82 9.53
C THR A 95 -6.36 29.90 8.52
N ARG A 96 -5.60 30.04 7.43
CA ARG A 96 -5.92 30.98 6.35
C ARG A 96 -6.91 30.41 5.34
N ARG A 97 -7.26 29.13 5.44
CA ARG A 97 -8.12 28.43 4.49
C ARG A 97 -9.54 28.21 5.06
N PRO A 98 -10.56 28.18 4.20
CA PRO A 98 -11.94 27.95 4.63
C PRO A 98 -12.17 26.53 5.17
N ASP A 99 -11.39 25.54 4.72
CA ASP A 99 -11.43 24.13 5.13
C ASP A 99 -10.74 23.86 6.49
N CYS A 100 -10.18 24.90 7.13
CA CYS A 100 -9.41 24.76 8.38
C CYS A 100 -10.17 24.01 9.47
N THR A 101 -11.39 24.45 9.78
CA THR A 101 -12.17 23.93 10.91
C THR A 101 -12.44 22.45 10.73
N ASP A 102 -12.74 22.01 9.51
CA ASP A 102 -13.02 20.61 9.20
C ASP A 102 -11.76 19.73 9.26
N VAL A 103 -10.60 20.25 8.83
CA VAL A 103 -9.32 19.56 9.02
C VAL A 103 -8.98 19.38 10.49
N LEU A 104 -9.13 20.43 11.30
CA LEU A 104 -8.89 20.35 12.74
C LEU A 104 -9.89 19.41 13.43
N HIS A 105 -11.16 19.42 13.00
CA HIS A 105 -12.19 18.52 13.49
C HIS A 105 -11.85 17.06 13.16
N ALA A 106 -11.44 16.76 11.93
CA ALA A 106 -11.01 15.40 11.56
C ALA A 106 -9.81 14.91 12.39
N LEU A 107 -8.82 15.78 12.66
CA LEU A 107 -7.70 15.45 13.53
C LEU A 107 -8.15 15.15 14.97
N ILE A 108 -9.14 15.89 15.49
CA ILE A 108 -9.73 15.63 16.80
C ILE A 108 -10.48 14.29 16.80
N LEU A 109 -11.27 13.99 15.77
CA LEU A 109 -11.98 12.72 15.65
C LEU A 109 -11.03 11.51 15.55
N LEU A 110 -9.91 11.67 14.83
CA LEU A 110 -8.85 10.66 14.79
C LEU A 110 -8.24 10.43 16.16
N ALA A 111 -7.87 11.52 16.86
CA ALA A 111 -7.32 11.42 18.21
C ALA A 111 -8.33 10.75 19.17
N ASP A 112 -9.61 11.13 19.07
CA ASP A 112 -10.70 10.54 19.85
C ASP A 112 -10.89 9.05 19.56
N HIS A 113 -10.79 8.63 18.30
CA HIS A 113 -10.89 7.22 17.94
C HIS A 113 -9.77 6.41 18.56
N LEU A 114 -8.52 6.91 18.51
CA LEU A 114 -7.37 6.26 19.14
C LEU A 114 -7.50 6.20 20.67
N ASP A 115 -7.96 7.28 21.30
CA ASP A 115 -8.12 7.31 22.76
C ASP A 115 -9.22 6.34 23.24
N GLN A 116 -10.28 6.12 22.43
CA GLN A 116 -11.42 5.27 22.80
C GLN A 116 -11.23 3.79 22.42
N HIS A 117 -10.69 3.52 21.23
CA HIS A 117 -10.63 2.17 20.66
C HIS A 117 -9.19 1.62 20.57
N GLY A 118 -8.18 2.48 20.73
CA GLY A 118 -6.78 2.12 20.56
C GLY A 118 -6.36 1.96 19.09
N SER A 119 -5.22 1.29 18.92
CA SER A 119 -4.69 0.80 17.64
C SER A 119 -4.20 -0.63 17.87
N PRO A 120 -4.46 -1.57 16.95
CA PRO A 120 -3.89 -2.92 17.04
C PRO A 120 -2.39 -2.95 16.76
N ILE A 121 -1.79 -1.82 16.33
CA ILE A 121 -0.35 -1.69 16.10
C ILE A 121 0.26 -0.75 17.13
N ASP A 122 1.27 -1.22 17.88
CA ASP A 122 2.19 -0.36 18.63
C ASP A 122 3.33 0.11 17.72
N TYR A 123 3.13 1.26 17.09
CA TYR A 123 4.10 1.87 16.20
C TYR A 123 5.37 2.33 16.94
N ALA A 124 5.29 2.71 18.22
CA ALA A 124 6.49 3.09 18.96
C ALA A 124 7.41 1.87 19.17
N ARG A 125 6.83 0.73 19.56
CA ARG A 125 7.55 -0.55 19.67
C ARG A 125 8.17 -0.94 18.33
N ARG A 126 7.39 -0.93 17.24
CA ARG A 126 7.91 -1.26 15.90
C ARG A 126 9.05 -0.33 15.46
N ARG A 127 8.95 0.98 15.73
CA ARG A 127 10.04 1.92 15.43
C ARG A 127 11.31 1.62 16.24
N ALA A 128 11.19 1.29 17.51
CA ALA A 128 12.32 0.96 18.37
C ALA A 128 13.05 -0.31 17.88
N LEU A 129 12.29 -1.32 17.44
CA LEU A 129 12.85 -2.60 16.98
C LEU A 129 13.44 -2.52 15.56
N PHE A 130 12.77 -1.86 14.63
CA PHE A 130 13.09 -1.98 13.21
C PHE A 130 13.91 -0.83 12.63
N THR A 131 14.04 0.32 13.31
CA THR A 131 14.86 1.45 12.81
C THR A 131 16.34 1.12 12.72
N THR A 132 16.87 0.29 13.62
CA THR A 132 18.28 -0.13 13.66
C THR A 132 18.57 -1.31 12.73
N ARG A 133 17.55 -2.01 12.22
CA ARG A 133 17.69 -3.18 11.36
C ARG A 133 18.23 -2.76 9.99
N SER A 134 19.31 -3.41 9.55
CA SER A 134 20.03 -3.09 8.31
C SER A 134 19.54 -3.84 7.07
N SER A 135 18.70 -4.87 7.24
CA SER A 135 18.10 -5.65 6.15
C SER A 135 16.77 -6.29 6.55
N PHE A 136 15.80 -6.28 5.64
CA PHE A 136 14.46 -6.87 5.83
C PHE A 136 14.17 -8.03 4.87
N ILE A 137 14.89 -8.15 3.76
CA ILE A 137 14.65 -9.18 2.76
C ILE A 137 15.99 -9.60 2.18
N ALA A 138 16.17 -10.91 1.99
CA ALA A 138 17.35 -11.43 1.34
C ALA A 138 17.39 -10.90 -0.12
N PRO A 139 18.50 -10.27 -0.55
CA PRO A 139 18.59 -9.77 -1.91
C PRO A 139 18.45 -10.86 -2.99
N LEU A 140 18.68 -12.12 -2.65
CA LEU A 140 18.48 -13.27 -3.54
C LEU A 140 16.99 -13.55 -3.76
N ASP A 141 16.19 -13.70 -2.71
CA ASP A 141 14.74 -13.94 -2.82
C ASP A 141 14.03 -12.87 -3.66
N TRP A 142 14.41 -11.60 -3.44
CA TRP A 142 13.91 -10.49 -4.23
C TRP A 142 14.32 -10.60 -5.69
N ARG A 143 15.60 -10.82 -5.98
CA ARG A 143 16.11 -10.99 -7.36
C ARG A 143 15.45 -12.18 -8.07
N ASP A 144 15.21 -13.28 -7.36
CA ASP A 144 14.61 -14.50 -7.88
C ASP A 144 13.15 -14.30 -8.24
N LEU A 145 12.40 -13.55 -7.42
CA LEU A 145 11.05 -13.11 -7.79
C LEU A 145 11.09 -12.21 -9.03
N GLN A 146 11.93 -11.18 -9.03
CA GLN A 146 11.95 -10.23 -10.14
C GLN A 146 12.38 -10.86 -11.46
N ARG A 147 13.33 -11.81 -11.46
CA ARG A 147 13.71 -12.59 -12.65
C ARG A 147 12.54 -13.38 -13.25
N ARG A 148 11.60 -13.82 -12.40
CA ARG A 148 10.38 -14.54 -12.82
C ARG A 148 9.29 -13.60 -13.35
N LEU A 149 9.30 -12.32 -12.99
CA LEU A 149 8.21 -11.39 -13.30
C LEU A 149 8.56 -10.34 -14.36
N ARG A 150 9.83 -9.93 -14.47
CA ARG A 150 10.24 -8.75 -15.25
C ARG A 150 11.14 -9.13 -16.42
N SER A 151 10.97 -8.44 -17.57
CA SER A 151 11.73 -8.74 -18.79
C SER A 151 13.15 -8.21 -18.78
N ASN A 152 13.37 -6.97 -18.31
CA ASN A 152 14.65 -6.28 -18.27
C ASN A 152 14.52 -5.11 -17.29
N HIS A 153 15.56 -4.90 -16.46
CA HIS A 153 15.64 -3.98 -15.31
C HIS A 153 14.88 -4.41 -14.05
N LEU A 154 15.65 -4.93 -13.10
CA LEU A 154 15.20 -5.28 -11.76
C LEU A 154 15.33 -4.04 -10.86
N PRO A 155 14.24 -3.51 -10.26
CA PRO A 155 14.37 -2.49 -9.23
C PRO A 155 15.29 -2.95 -8.11
N ASP A 156 16.13 -2.03 -7.62
CA ASP A 156 17.08 -2.28 -6.53
C ASP A 156 16.35 -2.89 -5.31
N ALA A 157 16.93 -3.95 -4.75
CA ALA A 157 16.47 -4.59 -3.51
C ALA A 157 16.36 -3.59 -2.35
N ALA A 158 17.13 -2.49 -2.38
CA ALA A 158 16.99 -1.40 -1.42
C ALA A 158 15.56 -0.83 -1.38
N HIS A 159 14.85 -0.77 -2.51
CA HIS A 159 13.47 -0.26 -2.52
C HIS A 159 12.46 -1.24 -1.90
N ALA A 160 12.66 -2.54 -2.06
CA ALA A 160 11.91 -3.56 -1.34
C ALA A 160 12.14 -3.45 0.18
N GLN A 161 13.40 -3.30 0.61
CA GLN A 161 13.73 -3.07 2.03
C GLN A 161 13.09 -1.78 2.57
N ARG A 162 13.15 -0.67 1.82
CA ARG A 162 12.49 0.60 2.17
C ARG A 162 10.98 0.44 2.30
N TRP A 163 10.37 -0.38 1.45
CA TRP A 163 8.94 -0.66 1.50
C TRP A 163 8.58 -1.44 2.76
N ILE A 164 9.29 -2.53 3.09
CA ILE A 164 9.03 -3.30 4.32
C ILE A 164 9.22 -2.41 5.55
N PHE A 165 10.31 -1.65 5.61
CA PHE A 165 10.55 -0.69 6.70
C PHE A 165 9.40 0.30 6.86
N HIS A 166 8.97 0.93 5.76
CA HIS A 166 7.89 1.92 5.77
C HIS A 166 6.56 1.30 6.23
N THR A 167 6.25 0.11 5.71
CA THR A 167 5.04 -0.66 6.04
C THR A 167 5.01 -1.06 7.50
N LEU A 168 6.11 -1.61 8.04
CA LEU A 168 6.15 -2.08 9.42
C LEU A 168 6.10 -0.92 10.43
N THR A 169 6.86 0.15 10.19
CA THR A 169 7.07 1.21 11.20
C THR A 169 6.17 2.42 11.05
N GLY A 170 5.49 2.58 9.91
CA GLY A 170 4.82 3.83 9.54
C GLY A 170 5.79 5.01 9.37
N SER A 171 7.10 4.74 9.27
CA SER A 171 8.14 5.75 9.17
C SER A 171 8.59 5.95 7.73
N PRO A 172 8.85 7.18 7.28
CA PRO A 172 9.39 7.41 5.96
C PRO A 172 10.80 6.80 5.84
N PRO A 173 11.18 6.17 4.71
CA PRO A 173 12.41 5.38 4.63
C PRO A 173 13.70 6.16 4.89
N ARG A 174 13.69 7.48 4.82
CA ARG A 174 14.85 8.31 5.18
C ARG A 174 15.22 8.26 6.67
N LEU A 175 14.35 7.71 7.52
CA LEU A 175 14.60 7.48 8.94
C LEU A 175 15.10 6.05 9.23
N ALA A 176 15.17 5.17 8.22
CA ALA A 176 15.68 3.82 8.38
C ALA A 176 17.20 3.81 8.65
N HIS A 177 17.73 2.64 8.98
CA HIS A 177 19.17 2.37 8.99
C HIS A 177 19.86 2.91 7.71
N PRO A 178 21.08 3.48 7.78
CA PRO A 178 21.76 4.09 6.62
C PRO A 178 21.87 3.20 5.38
N ALA A 179 21.99 1.88 5.56
CA ALA A 179 22.00 0.90 4.46
C ALA A 179 20.70 0.86 3.64
N ILE A 180 19.57 1.28 4.24
CA ILE A 180 18.24 1.26 3.64
C ILE A 180 17.78 2.68 3.28
N ALA A 181 18.25 3.68 4.01
CA ALA A 181 17.76 5.05 3.93
C ALA A 181 17.74 5.62 2.49
N SER A 182 16.76 6.49 2.20
CA SER A 182 16.72 7.27 0.95
C SER A 182 17.31 8.66 1.18
N ALA A 183 18.64 8.71 1.28
CA ALA A 183 19.40 9.90 1.63
C ALA A 183 19.30 11.01 0.56
N THR A 184 19.29 10.65 -0.73
CA THR A 184 19.30 11.65 -1.82
C THR A 184 17.91 11.92 -2.42
N PRO A 185 17.67 13.12 -3.00
CA PRO A 185 16.44 13.40 -3.73
C PRO A 185 16.15 12.39 -4.86
N SER A 186 17.21 11.95 -5.56
CA SER A 186 17.11 10.95 -6.62
C SER A 186 16.60 9.61 -6.08
N GLN A 187 17.18 9.10 -4.99
CA GLN A 187 16.72 7.87 -4.33
C GLN A 187 15.27 7.97 -3.86
N ARG A 188 14.84 9.13 -3.35
CA ARG A 188 13.44 9.36 -2.97
C ARG A 188 12.51 9.31 -4.19
N GLY A 189 12.90 9.93 -5.31
CA GLY A 189 12.14 9.86 -6.56
C GLY A 189 12.04 8.44 -7.11
N GLN A 190 13.15 7.68 -7.09
CA GLN A 190 13.18 6.28 -7.50
C GLN A 190 12.32 5.39 -6.60
N TYR A 191 12.33 5.63 -5.28
CA TYR A 191 11.45 4.91 -4.35
C TYR A 191 9.98 5.24 -4.57
N LEU A 192 9.63 6.49 -4.85
CA LEU A 192 8.28 6.84 -5.26
C LEU A 192 7.88 6.10 -6.53
N ARG A 193 8.75 6.07 -7.56
CA ARG A 193 8.54 5.27 -8.78
C ARG A 193 8.31 3.79 -8.48
N PHE A 194 9.12 3.21 -7.60
CA PHE A 194 8.97 1.85 -7.14
C PHE A 194 7.58 1.61 -6.54
N ARG A 195 7.09 2.48 -5.64
CA ARG A 195 5.81 2.31 -4.94
C ARG A 195 4.59 2.22 -5.86
N TRP A 196 4.58 2.90 -7.01
CA TRP A 196 3.45 2.85 -7.95
C TRP A 196 3.69 1.94 -9.16
N ARG A 197 4.88 1.34 -9.29
CA ARG A 197 5.22 0.31 -10.30
C ARG A 197 5.48 -1.07 -9.71
N ILE A 198 5.25 -1.23 -8.42
CA ILE A 198 5.34 -2.52 -7.75
C ILE A 198 4.25 -3.45 -8.29
N LEU A 199 4.61 -4.71 -8.51
CA LEU A 199 3.69 -5.73 -9.02
C LEU A 199 2.88 -6.34 -7.87
N PRO A 200 1.67 -6.87 -8.13
CA PRO A 200 0.89 -7.63 -7.14
C PRO A 200 1.72 -8.70 -6.43
N ALA A 201 2.37 -9.59 -7.19
CA ALA A 201 3.21 -10.65 -6.63
C ALA A 201 4.44 -10.15 -5.85
N GLU A 202 4.96 -8.96 -6.19
CA GLU A 202 6.02 -8.32 -5.39
C GLU A 202 5.46 -7.83 -4.05
N VAL A 203 4.27 -7.22 -4.03
CA VAL A 203 3.60 -6.82 -2.79
C VAL A 203 3.29 -8.04 -1.91
N ASP A 204 2.81 -9.13 -2.49
CA ASP A 204 2.51 -10.37 -1.74
C ASP A 204 3.76 -10.92 -1.05
N LEU A 205 4.90 -10.97 -1.75
CA LEU A 205 6.18 -11.35 -1.15
C LEU A 205 6.55 -10.41 0.00
N LEU A 206 6.48 -9.08 -0.22
CA LEU A 206 6.88 -8.12 0.81
C LEU A 206 5.95 -8.13 2.03
N LEU A 207 4.65 -8.36 1.84
CA LEU A 207 3.68 -8.54 2.93
C LEU A 207 3.94 -9.82 3.70
N HIS A 208 4.21 -10.93 3.00
CA HIS A 208 4.59 -12.20 3.63
C HIS A 208 5.88 -12.05 4.45
N THR A 209 6.93 -11.47 3.87
CA THR A 209 8.18 -11.18 4.58
C THR A 209 7.94 -10.26 5.78
N ALA A 210 7.11 -9.22 5.64
CA ALA A 210 6.77 -8.34 6.75
C ALA A 210 6.06 -9.10 7.89
N ARG A 211 5.12 -10.01 7.55
CA ARG A 211 4.46 -10.89 8.53
C ARG A 211 5.46 -11.79 9.23
N THR A 212 6.33 -12.49 8.50
CA THR A 212 7.37 -13.35 9.08
C THR A 212 8.27 -12.59 10.05
N ILE A 213 8.64 -11.34 9.73
CA ILE A 213 9.45 -10.50 10.63
C ILE A 213 8.71 -10.16 11.92
N LEU A 214 7.39 -9.93 11.87
CA LEU A 214 6.57 -9.73 13.07
C LEU A 214 6.52 -11.03 13.89
N ASP A 215 6.32 -12.18 13.24
CA ASP A 215 6.26 -13.49 13.88
C ASP A 215 7.61 -13.85 14.57
N GLU A 216 8.74 -13.56 13.92
CA GLU A 216 10.11 -13.69 14.49
C GLU A 216 10.28 -12.92 15.81
N HIS A 217 9.56 -11.81 15.99
CA HIS A 217 9.61 -10.98 17.19
C HIS A 217 8.46 -11.26 18.17
N GLY A 218 7.64 -12.29 17.90
CA GLY A 218 6.46 -12.62 18.71
C GLY A 218 5.39 -11.52 18.71
N ILE A 219 5.28 -10.77 17.61
CA ILE A 219 4.34 -9.66 17.48
C ILE A 219 3.07 -10.12 16.74
N ASP A 220 2.01 -10.40 17.51
CA ASP A 220 0.68 -10.73 16.97
C ASP A 220 -0.14 -9.46 16.67
N GLU A 221 0.33 -8.69 15.68
CA GLU A 221 -0.34 -7.47 15.21
C GLU A 221 -0.54 -7.54 13.69
N PRO A 222 -1.52 -6.84 13.09
CA PRO A 222 -1.64 -6.77 11.64
C PRO A 222 -0.47 -6.00 11.02
N VAL A 223 -0.04 -6.38 9.81
CA VAL A 223 1.09 -5.71 9.12
C VAL A 223 0.78 -4.23 8.88
N GLN A 224 -0.45 -3.93 8.44
CA GLN A 224 -0.96 -2.58 8.20
C GLN A 224 -2.31 -2.41 8.90
N TRP A 225 -2.60 -1.18 9.32
CA TRP A 225 -3.88 -0.79 9.90
C TRP A 225 -4.14 0.68 9.63
N ILE A 226 -5.41 1.08 9.60
CA ILE A 226 -5.86 2.47 9.49
C ILE A 226 -7.11 2.65 10.38
N PRO A 227 -7.28 3.78 11.07
CA PRO A 227 -8.51 4.04 11.81
C PRO A 227 -9.68 4.26 10.86
N HIS A 228 -10.79 3.60 11.20
CA HIS A 228 -12.08 3.75 10.52
C HIS A 228 -12.96 4.66 11.37
N LEU A 229 -13.25 5.85 10.83
CA LEU A 229 -14.26 6.76 11.37
C LEU A 229 -15.59 6.50 10.68
N ASP A 230 -16.69 6.90 11.31
CA ASP A 230 -18.02 6.81 10.71
C ASP A 230 -18.10 7.62 9.40
N ASP A 231 -18.57 6.95 8.36
CA ASP A 231 -18.64 7.47 6.99
C ASP A 231 -19.51 8.72 6.87
N ALA A 232 -20.64 8.78 7.60
CA ALA A 232 -21.53 9.94 7.58
C ALA A 232 -20.84 11.17 8.20
N THR A 233 -20.13 10.96 9.31
CA THR A 233 -19.31 11.97 9.97
C THR A 233 -18.22 12.51 9.04
N VAL A 234 -17.49 11.62 8.33
CA VAL A 234 -16.41 12.03 7.41
C VAL A 234 -16.97 12.79 6.21
N ARG A 235 -18.09 12.36 5.62
CA ARG A 235 -18.72 13.04 4.48
C ARG A 235 -19.24 14.43 4.80
N ALA A 236 -19.57 14.71 6.07
CA ALA A 236 -19.99 16.03 6.51
C ALA A 236 -18.83 17.05 6.56
N LEU A 237 -17.57 16.59 6.58
CA LEU A 237 -16.39 17.44 6.64
C LEU A 237 -15.93 17.86 5.23
N ARG A 238 -15.68 19.16 5.04
CA ARG A 238 -15.09 19.68 3.80
C ARG A 238 -13.57 19.59 3.86
N LEU A 239 -13.03 18.40 3.61
CA LEU A 239 -11.60 18.16 3.63
C LEU A 239 -10.90 18.67 2.35
N PRO A 240 -9.67 19.19 2.44
CA PRO A 240 -8.96 19.82 1.32
C PRO A 240 -8.49 18.85 0.23
N GLY A 241 -8.25 17.60 0.61
CA GLY A 241 -7.73 16.56 -0.26
C GLY A 241 -8.82 15.81 -1.00
N PRO A 242 -8.46 15.13 -2.11
CA PRO A 242 -9.41 14.28 -2.80
C PRO A 242 -9.81 13.11 -1.89
N ASP A 243 -11.05 12.63 -2.03
CA ASP A 243 -11.48 11.41 -1.37
C ASP A 243 -10.75 10.19 -1.99
N PRO A 244 -10.00 9.40 -1.19
CA PRO A 244 -9.37 8.14 -1.57
C PRO A 244 -10.20 7.18 -2.43
N ASN A 245 -11.52 7.21 -2.31
CA ASN A 245 -12.42 6.29 -3.01
C ASN A 245 -13.18 6.95 -4.17
N SER A 246 -12.83 8.18 -4.56
CA SER A 246 -13.57 8.91 -5.60
C SER A 246 -13.32 8.39 -7.02
N ILE A 247 -12.31 7.54 -7.22
CA ILE A 247 -11.98 6.90 -8.50
C ILE A 247 -11.97 5.39 -8.29
N SER A 248 -12.75 4.67 -9.09
CA SER A 248 -12.82 3.22 -9.01
C SER A 248 -11.57 2.54 -9.57
N ALA A 249 -11.30 1.30 -9.12
CA ALA A 249 -10.22 0.48 -9.69
C ALA A 249 -10.38 0.26 -11.20
N ALA A 250 -11.62 0.12 -11.69
CA ALA A 250 -11.91 -0.05 -13.11
C ALA A 250 -11.59 1.21 -13.94
N GLU A 251 -11.84 2.40 -13.41
CA GLU A 251 -11.44 3.66 -14.04
C GLU A 251 -9.92 3.83 -14.04
N LEU A 252 -9.26 3.53 -12.91
CA LEU A 252 -7.81 3.55 -12.82
C LEU A 252 -7.17 2.63 -13.86
N HIS A 253 -7.60 1.37 -13.94
CA HIS A 253 -7.03 0.39 -14.88
C HIS A 253 -7.26 0.77 -16.34
N ARG A 254 -8.38 1.43 -16.67
CA ARG A 254 -8.63 1.96 -18.03
C ARG A 254 -7.78 3.18 -18.37
N ALA A 255 -7.50 4.04 -17.39
CA ALA A 255 -6.70 5.25 -17.59
C ALA A 255 -5.19 4.99 -17.67
N VAL A 256 -4.74 3.86 -17.13
CA VAL A 256 -3.34 3.46 -17.08
C VAL A 256 -2.80 3.10 -18.48
N PRO A 257 -1.75 3.77 -18.98
CA PRO A 257 -1.14 3.41 -20.26
C PRO A 257 -0.36 2.08 -20.17
N GLY A 258 -0.37 1.29 -21.25
CA GLY A 258 0.33 -0.01 -21.34
C GLY A 258 1.86 0.04 -21.39
N GLY A 259 2.50 1.17 -21.06
CA GLY A 259 3.95 1.40 -21.19
C GLY A 259 4.50 2.34 -20.12
N ASP A 260 5.64 2.96 -20.40
CA ASP A 260 6.18 4.00 -19.50
C ASP A 260 5.35 5.29 -19.60
N PHE A 261 4.91 5.80 -18.45
CA PHE A 261 4.11 7.02 -18.36
C PHE A 261 4.54 7.89 -17.18
N SER A 262 4.25 9.17 -17.30
CA SER A 262 4.39 10.13 -16.20
C SER A 262 3.18 10.06 -15.28
N ILE A 263 3.41 9.94 -13.98
CA ILE A 263 2.35 9.96 -12.97
C ILE A 263 1.51 11.25 -13.03
N ALA A 264 2.14 12.38 -13.42
CA ALA A 264 1.43 13.64 -13.59
C ALA A 264 0.44 13.57 -14.78
N ARG A 265 0.77 12.81 -15.82
CA ARG A 265 -0.14 12.59 -16.94
C ARG A 265 -1.34 11.73 -16.52
N LEU A 266 -1.10 10.66 -15.75
CA LEU A 266 -2.18 9.84 -15.20
C LEU A 266 -3.10 10.66 -14.30
N ALA A 267 -2.53 11.48 -13.42
CA ALA A 267 -3.29 12.38 -12.55
C ALA A 267 -4.16 13.37 -13.36
N HIS A 268 -3.61 13.92 -14.45
CA HIS A 268 -4.37 14.80 -15.35
C HIS A 268 -5.52 14.08 -16.06
N VAL A 269 -5.29 12.85 -16.56
CA VAL A 269 -6.34 12.02 -17.20
C VAL A 269 -7.47 11.69 -16.22
N LEU A 270 -7.12 11.41 -14.97
CA LEU A 270 -8.07 11.11 -13.89
C LEU A 270 -8.63 12.36 -13.20
N ASN A 271 -8.30 13.56 -13.68
CA ASN A 271 -8.67 14.85 -13.08
C ASN A 271 -8.42 14.91 -11.56
N THR A 272 -7.22 14.50 -11.14
CA THR A 272 -6.84 14.34 -9.73
C THR A 272 -5.40 14.82 -9.48
N THR A 273 -4.91 14.68 -8.24
CA THR A 273 -3.54 15.03 -7.87
C THR A 273 -2.59 13.85 -8.07
N THR A 274 -1.30 14.12 -8.28
CA THR A 274 -0.25 13.10 -8.35
C THR A 274 -0.22 12.22 -7.11
N ALA A 275 -0.46 12.79 -5.92
CA ALA A 275 -0.48 12.02 -4.69
C ALA A 275 -1.66 11.06 -4.61
N HIS A 276 -2.84 11.48 -5.10
CA HIS A 276 -3.99 10.59 -5.19
C HIS A 276 -3.75 9.46 -6.19
N ALA A 277 -3.18 9.76 -7.36
CA ALA A 277 -2.83 8.73 -8.34
C ALA A 277 -1.82 7.69 -7.79
N ILE A 278 -0.81 8.14 -7.03
CA ILE A 278 0.14 7.24 -6.35
C ILE A 278 -0.56 6.41 -5.28
N TYR A 279 -1.46 7.02 -4.50
CA TYR A 279 -2.25 6.32 -3.50
C TYR A 279 -3.11 5.23 -4.15
N LEU A 280 -3.87 5.56 -5.20
CA LEU A 280 -4.71 4.62 -5.94
C LEU A 280 -3.91 3.45 -6.50
N LEU A 281 -2.77 3.71 -7.15
CA LEU A 281 -1.89 2.65 -7.65
C LEU A 281 -1.28 1.79 -6.54
N SER A 282 -1.21 2.28 -5.31
CA SER A 282 -0.75 1.47 -4.17
C SER A 282 -1.85 0.60 -3.54
N GLN A 283 -3.12 0.93 -3.78
CA GLN A 283 -4.29 0.17 -3.29
C GLN A 283 -4.82 -0.79 -4.36
N HIS A 284 -4.81 -0.36 -5.62
CA HIS A 284 -5.28 -1.09 -6.79
C HIS A 284 -4.10 -1.33 -7.73
N LEU A 285 -3.33 -2.36 -7.39
CA LEU A 285 -2.10 -2.72 -8.10
C LEU A 285 -2.41 -3.17 -9.53
N VAL A 286 -1.61 -2.68 -10.47
CA VAL A 286 -1.66 -3.10 -11.87
C VAL A 286 -0.53 -4.09 -12.13
N ASP A 287 -0.84 -5.20 -12.80
CA ASP A 287 0.19 -6.15 -13.23
C ASP A 287 0.86 -5.67 -14.53
N TRP A 288 1.99 -4.98 -14.33
CA TRP A 288 2.87 -4.48 -15.39
C TRP A 288 3.75 -5.56 -16.03
N SER A 289 3.64 -6.82 -15.60
CA SER A 289 4.50 -7.88 -16.12
C SER A 289 4.18 -8.13 -17.60
N PRO A 290 5.19 -8.42 -18.44
CA PRO A 290 4.93 -8.78 -19.83
C PRO A 290 4.03 -10.02 -19.92
N PRO A 291 3.20 -10.16 -20.98
CA PRO A 291 2.21 -11.24 -21.09
C PRO A 291 2.77 -12.64 -20.83
N ARG A 292 3.97 -12.93 -21.34
CA ARG A 292 4.66 -14.21 -21.10
C ARG A 292 4.89 -14.52 -19.62
N PHE A 293 5.27 -13.52 -18.83
CA PHE A 293 5.56 -13.69 -17.41
C PHE A 293 4.28 -13.72 -16.57
N ARG A 294 3.26 -12.93 -16.95
CA ARG A 294 1.93 -13.02 -16.33
C ARG A 294 1.36 -14.43 -16.44
N HIS A 295 1.43 -15.01 -17.64
CA HIS A 295 0.96 -16.37 -17.87
C HIS A 295 1.75 -17.41 -17.07
N ILE A 296 3.09 -17.32 -17.04
CA ILE A 296 3.93 -18.22 -16.23
C ILE A 296 3.60 -18.08 -14.73
N HIS A 297 3.44 -16.85 -14.23
CA HIS A 297 3.14 -16.58 -12.84
C HIS A 297 1.75 -17.09 -12.44
N TYR A 298 0.73 -16.81 -13.26
CA TYR A 298 -0.62 -17.33 -13.06
C TYR A 298 -0.65 -18.86 -12.99
N ILE A 299 0.08 -19.55 -13.88
CA ILE A 299 0.21 -21.02 -13.79
C ILE A 299 0.86 -21.42 -12.47
N ALA A 300 1.96 -20.76 -12.08
CA ALA A 300 2.69 -21.10 -10.87
C ALA A 300 1.84 -20.94 -9.59
N THR A 301 0.94 -19.97 -9.54
CA THR A 301 0.03 -19.76 -8.39
C THR A 301 -1.15 -20.73 -8.40
N ARG A 302 -1.64 -21.12 -9.58
CA ARG A 302 -2.79 -22.03 -9.70
C ARG A 302 -2.42 -23.51 -9.68
N ILE A 303 -1.15 -23.87 -9.89
CA ILE A 303 -0.74 -25.27 -10.07
C ILE A 303 -1.11 -26.19 -8.89
N ALA A 304 -1.01 -25.69 -7.65
CA ALA A 304 -1.37 -26.48 -6.46
C ALA A 304 -2.88 -26.76 -6.39
N GLN A 305 -3.69 -25.79 -6.82
CA GLN A 305 -5.14 -25.96 -6.91
C GLN A 305 -5.50 -26.89 -8.08
N TRP A 306 -4.87 -26.73 -9.25
CA TRP A 306 -5.05 -27.65 -10.38
C TRP A 306 -4.71 -29.08 -10.00
N ARG A 307 -3.65 -29.25 -9.20
CA ARG A 307 -3.28 -30.54 -8.63
C ARG A 307 -4.38 -31.09 -7.73
N THR A 308 -4.89 -30.30 -6.79
CA THR A 308 -5.98 -30.72 -5.89
C THR A 308 -7.21 -31.16 -6.69
N TRP A 309 -7.62 -30.34 -7.67
CA TRP A 309 -8.73 -30.67 -8.55
C TRP A 309 -8.48 -31.95 -9.36
N TYR A 310 -7.24 -32.15 -9.81
CA TYR A 310 -6.86 -33.29 -10.63
C TYR A 310 -6.63 -34.57 -9.84
N GLU A 311 -6.09 -34.52 -8.63
CA GLU A 311 -5.78 -35.71 -7.82
C GLU A 311 -6.98 -36.08 -6.94
N ASP A 312 -7.49 -35.10 -6.19
CA ASP A 312 -8.47 -35.31 -5.13
C ASP A 312 -9.90 -35.20 -5.65
N ASP A 313 -10.23 -34.14 -6.39
CA ASP A 313 -11.61 -33.91 -6.88
C ASP A 313 -11.90 -34.61 -8.22
N HIS A 314 -10.92 -35.33 -8.76
CA HIS A 314 -11.01 -36.13 -9.97
C HIS A 314 -11.38 -35.39 -11.26
N TYR A 315 -11.28 -34.06 -11.32
CA TYR A 315 -11.52 -33.27 -12.54
C TYR A 315 -10.62 -33.72 -13.68
N SER A 316 -11.13 -33.77 -14.91
CA SER A 316 -10.29 -34.03 -16.08
C SER A 316 -9.47 -32.79 -16.43
N LEU A 317 -8.40 -32.97 -17.21
CA LEU A 317 -7.59 -31.84 -17.69
C LEU A 317 -8.41 -30.83 -18.51
N GLN A 318 -9.48 -31.29 -19.17
CA GLN A 318 -10.38 -30.40 -19.93
C GLN A 318 -11.28 -29.61 -18.99
N ASP A 319 -11.79 -30.22 -17.92
CA ASP A 319 -12.64 -29.52 -16.96
C ASP A 319 -11.87 -28.42 -16.24
N ILE A 320 -10.59 -28.67 -15.91
CA ILE A 320 -9.69 -27.65 -15.35
C ILE A 320 -9.43 -26.53 -16.37
N ALA A 321 -9.24 -26.88 -17.65
CA ALA A 321 -9.03 -25.90 -18.70
C ALA A 321 -10.25 -24.98 -18.88
N ASP A 322 -11.45 -25.56 -18.87
CA ASP A 322 -12.71 -24.83 -19.02
C ASP A 322 -13.01 -23.95 -17.79
N LEU A 323 -12.72 -24.43 -16.57
CA LEU A 323 -12.87 -23.63 -15.33
C LEU A 323 -11.96 -22.41 -15.27
N GLU A 324 -10.80 -22.50 -15.89
CA GLU A 324 -9.75 -21.47 -15.85
C GLU A 324 -9.70 -20.61 -17.12
N ASP A 325 -10.64 -20.83 -18.05
CA ASP A 325 -10.67 -20.20 -19.37
C ASP A 325 -9.29 -20.27 -20.08
N THR A 326 -8.67 -21.46 -20.03
CA THR A 326 -7.35 -21.71 -20.61
C THR A 326 -7.35 -22.93 -21.53
N SER A 327 -6.23 -23.21 -22.18
CA SER A 327 -6.12 -24.35 -23.09
C SER A 327 -5.76 -25.64 -22.35
N LEU A 328 -6.31 -26.76 -22.82
CA LEU A 328 -5.92 -28.11 -22.36
C LEU A 328 -4.40 -28.34 -22.44
N ALA A 329 -3.77 -27.83 -23.50
CA ALA A 329 -2.32 -27.93 -23.68
C ALA A 329 -1.55 -27.17 -22.60
N THR A 330 -2.06 -26.00 -22.18
CA THR A 330 -1.49 -25.21 -21.08
C THR A 330 -1.53 -25.98 -19.77
N VAL A 331 -2.70 -26.52 -19.39
CA VAL A 331 -2.87 -27.30 -18.14
C VAL A 331 -1.97 -28.53 -18.15
N ARG A 332 -1.95 -29.27 -19.27
CA ARG A 332 -1.12 -30.47 -19.42
C ARG A 332 0.38 -30.16 -19.31
N LEU A 333 0.87 -29.15 -20.04
CA LEU A 333 2.29 -28.77 -20.00
C LEU A 333 2.67 -28.22 -18.63
N ALA A 334 1.79 -27.48 -17.97
CA ALA A 334 2.00 -27.00 -16.62
C ALA A 334 2.15 -28.16 -15.63
N LEU A 335 1.20 -29.09 -15.57
CA LEU A 335 1.27 -30.23 -14.65
C LEU A 335 2.56 -31.05 -14.86
N LEU A 336 2.92 -31.33 -16.11
CA LEU A 336 4.17 -32.01 -16.45
C LEU A 336 5.41 -31.21 -16.02
N LYS A 337 5.43 -29.90 -16.30
CA LYS A 337 6.55 -29.00 -15.94
C LYS A 337 6.80 -28.96 -14.43
N TYR A 338 5.74 -29.04 -13.62
CA TYR A 338 5.82 -29.05 -12.17
C TYR A 338 5.91 -30.47 -11.57
N GLY A 339 6.12 -31.49 -12.42
CA GLY A 339 6.44 -32.85 -11.98
C GLY A 339 5.23 -33.71 -11.58
N PHE A 340 4.01 -33.32 -11.98
CA PHE A 340 2.81 -34.08 -11.65
C PHE A 340 2.52 -35.15 -12.72
N PRO A 341 2.34 -36.42 -12.32
CA PRO A 341 2.05 -37.50 -13.24
C PRO A 341 0.61 -37.36 -13.79
N LEU A 342 0.47 -37.51 -15.10
CA LEU A 342 -0.86 -37.52 -15.73
C LEU A 342 -1.48 -38.90 -15.56
N ARG A 343 -2.73 -38.95 -15.07
CA ARG A 343 -3.56 -40.17 -15.06
C ARG A 343 -3.60 -40.72 -16.48
N THR A 344 -3.29 -42.02 -16.61
CA THR A 344 -3.36 -42.74 -17.87
C THR A 344 -4.77 -42.56 -18.44
N ALA A 345 -4.84 -42.09 -19.69
CA ALA A 345 -6.12 -41.96 -20.36
C ALA A 345 -6.73 -43.36 -20.47
N VAL A 346 -7.73 -43.65 -19.64
CA VAL A 346 -8.61 -44.78 -19.88
C VAL A 346 -9.31 -44.47 -21.21
N PRO A 347 -9.18 -45.32 -22.24
CA PRO A 347 -9.88 -45.10 -23.50
C PRO A 347 -11.38 -45.00 -23.19
N ARG A 348 -11.97 -43.81 -23.34
CA ARG A 348 -13.43 -43.67 -23.34
C ARG A 348 -13.94 -44.49 -24.53
N PRO A 349 -14.78 -45.54 -24.32
CA PRO A 349 -15.45 -46.19 -25.42
C PRO A 349 -16.40 -45.17 -26.05
N GLY A 350 -16.26 -44.93 -27.35
CA GLY A 350 -17.27 -44.21 -28.14
C GLY A 350 -17.18 -42.69 -28.10
N ARG A 351 -16.18 -42.12 -28.79
CA ARG A 351 -16.41 -40.85 -29.51
C ARG A 351 -15.86 -41.00 -30.93
N PRO A 352 -16.71 -40.90 -31.97
CA PRO A 352 -16.27 -41.14 -33.33
C PRO A 352 -15.24 -40.09 -33.75
N SER A 353 -14.08 -40.59 -34.16
CA SER A 353 -13.00 -39.83 -34.78
C SER A 353 -13.55 -39.09 -36.00
N ARG A 354 -13.60 -37.75 -35.94
CA ARG A 354 -13.71 -36.91 -37.15
C ARG A 354 -12.35 -36.92 -37.86
N ARG A 355 -12.10 -37.97 -38.64
CA ARG A 355 -11.14 -37.97 -39.75
C ARG A 355 -11.90 -38.33 -41.01
N GLY A 356 -11.98 -37.39 -41.94
CA GLY A 356 -12.54 -37.67 -43.26
C GLY A 356 -12.98 -36.43 -44.02
N ARG A 357 -12.03 -35.58 -44.42
CA ARG A 357 -12.10 -34.85 -45.70
C ARG A 357 -10.69 -34.39 -46.09
N ARG A 358 -9.92 -35.35 -46.60
CA ARG A 358 -9.08 -35.09 -47.78
C ARG A 358 -9.94 -35.43 -48.99
N ARG A 359 -10.17 -34.48 -49.88
CA ARG A 359 -10.37 -34.74 -51.30
C ARG A 359 -9.21 -34.05 -52.01
N ALA A 360 -8.45 -34.84 -52.75
CA ALA A 360 -7.58 -34.37 -53.80
C ALA A 360 -8.42 -34.20 -55.08
N ASP A 361 -8.18 -33.09 -55.77
CA ASP A 361 -8.09 -32.88 -57.21
C ASP A 361 -9.06 -33.60 -58.16
N CYS A 362 -9.88 -32.79 -58.84
CA CYS A 362 -9.94 -32.68 -60.30
C CYS A 362 -10.19 -31.20 -60.64
#